data_AF-A0AA41BAE1-F1
#
_entry.id   AF-A0AA41BAE1-F1
#
_cell.length_a   1.000
_cell.length_b   1.000
_cell.length_c   1.000
_cell.angle_alpha   90.00
_cell.angle_beta   90.00
_cell.angle_gamma   90.00
#
_symmetry.space_group_name_H-M   'P 1'
#
loop_
_entity.id
_entity.type
_entity.pdbx_description
1 polymer ?
#
loop_
_entity_poly.entity_id
_entity_poly.type
_entity_poly.pdbx_seq_one_letter_code
_entity_poly.pdbx_strand_id
1 'polypeptide(L)'
;MDTLKDFLFLNANIATEFNPFDEREYLVIQIYPRDQSLRVSKRSFDYELAKSYKSIKNLAHDYTSFALRIFHDSKLWTVDFEGNPESLSKQQDWKIAEKYFQPCCTNDVECELNVCQCSYPYFSTLRINISDTGEYSSYLRLETCLVDDNSRQIDHCPNCNCALIVEFDEDEDELDDEESTPVACIGYDNYHGQYYGGNMLVCGIHAYGWNGENCPDYQ
;
A
#
# COMPACT_ATOMS: atom_id res chain seq x y z
N MET A 1 -2.72 30.22 31.05
CA MET A 1 -4.13 29.92 30.71
C MET A 1 -4.04 29.08 29.47
N ASP A 2 -4.08 27.77 29.68
CA ASP A 2 -3.83 26.79 28.63
C ASP A 2 -5.10 26.70 27.78
N THR A 3 -4.94 26.75 26.47
CA THR A 3 -6.04 26.75 25.51
C THR A 3 -6.50 25.32 25.21
N LEU A 4 -7.69 25.17 24.63
CA LEU A 4 -8.24 23.89 24.15
C LEU A 4 -7.31 23.13 23.19
N LYS A 5 -6.32 23.79 22.58
CA LYS A 5 -5.31 23.16 21.72
C LYS A 5 -4.17 22.49 22.48
N ASP A 6 -3.93 22.87 23.73
CA ASP A 6 -2.80 22.39 24.52
C ASP A 6 -3.06 20.98 25.10
N PHE A 7 -4.31 20.48 25.04
CA PHE A 7 -4.72 19.16 25.55
C PHE A 7 -4.85 18.06 24.48
N LEU A 8 -4.63 18.36 23.19
CA LEU A 8 -4.68 17.36 22.12
C LEU A 8 -3.47 16.39 22.13
N PHE A 9 -2.38 16.77 22.81
CA PHE A 9 -1.11 16.03 22.80
C PHE A 9 -1.03 14.85 23.78
N LEU A 10 -2.07 14.59 24.58
CA LEU A 10 -2.07 13.51 25.57
C LEU A 10 -2.73 12.21 25.07
N ASN A 11 -3.24 12.19 23.83
CA ASN A 11 -3.79 10.99 23.21
C ASN A 11 -2.88 10.49 22.08
N ALA A 12 -2.26 9.32 22.27
CA ALA A 12 -1.32 8.72 21.32
C ALA A 12 -1.96 8.45 19.94
N ASN A 13 -3.28 8.26 19.86
CA ASN A 13 -3.99 8.08 18.58
C ASN A 13 -4.18 9.40 17.82
N ILE A 14 -4.21 10.53 18.53
CA ILE A 14 -4.35 11.88 17.94
C ILE A 14 -2.97 12.47 17.59
N ALA A 15 -1.93 12.09 18.35
CA ALA A 15 -0.56 12.52 18.07
C ALA A 15 -0.02 12.00 16.73
N THR A 16 -0.57 10.89 16.20
CA THR A 16 -0.29 10.40 14.84
C THR A 16 -1.13 11.09 13.76
N GLU A 17 -2.32 11.60 14.09
CA GLU A 17 -3.23 12.28 13.13
C GLU A 17 -2.83 13.74 12.82
N PHE A 18 -1.90 14.33 13.57
CA PHE A 18 -1.46 15.73 13.41
C PHE A 18 0.04 15.94 13.22
N ASN A 19 0.81 14.89 12.93
CA ASN A 19 2.23 15.05 12.64
C ASN A 19 2.44 15.19 11.13
N PRO A 20 2.73 16.39 10.58
CA PRO A 20 3.44 16.40 9.32
C PRO A 20 4.72 15.60 9.53
N PHE A 21 4.92 14.56 8.73
CA PHE A 21 6.23 13.96 8.62
C PHE A 21 7.17 15.04 8.11
N ASP A 22 8.34 15.12 8.71
CA ASP A 22 9.30 16.12 8.29
C ASP A 22 10.00 15.63 7.03
N GLU A 23 10.35 16.58 6.16
CA GLU A 23 11.10 16.28 4.96
C GLU A 23 12.42 15.57 5.32
N ARG A 24 12.69 14.42 4.67
CA ARG A 24 13.80 13.50 4.95
C ARG A 24 13.74 12.77 6.30
N GLU A 25 12.57 12.69 6.91
CA GLU A 25 12.37 11.87 8.10
C GLU A 25 12.24 10.38 7.74
N TYR A 26 13.01 9.53 8.42
CA TYR A 26 12.90 8.09 8.35
C TYR A 26 11.83 7.55 9.30
N LEU A 27 10.99 6.67 8.78
CA LEU A 27 9.83 6.11 9.45
C LEU A 27 9.90 4.58 9.41
N VAL A 28 9.86 3.94 10.59
CA VAL A 28 9.68 2.49 10.69
C VAL A 28 8.20 2.22 10.88
N ILE A 29 7.61 1.58 9.89
CA ILE A 29 6.17 1.39 9.76
C ILE A 29 5.86 -0.09 9.92
N GLN A 30 4.83 -0.42 10.69
CA GLN A 30 4.32 -1.78 10.78
C GLN A 30 3.55 -2.12 9.50
N ILE A 31 3.97 -3.17 8.79
CA ILE A 31 3.35 -3.63 7.54
C ILE A 31 2.57 -4.95 7.70
N TYR A 32 2.71 -5.64 8.83
CA TYR A 32 1.96 -6.85 9.15
C TYR A 32 1.67 -6.97 10.67
N PRO A 33 0.51 -7.51 11.09
CA PRO A 33 -0.68 -7.77 10.27
C PRO A 33 -1.19 -6.50 9.59
N ARG A 34 -1.76 -6.63 8.38
CA ARG A 34 -2.23 -5.49 7.59
C ARG A 34 -3.31 -4.75 8.37
N ASP A 35 -3.07 -3.48 8.66
CA ASP A 35 -4.07 -2.56 9.17
C ASP A 35 -4.34 -1.50 8.10
N GLN A 36 -5.58 -1.00 8.00
CA GLN A 36 -5.93 0.07 7.05
C GLN A 36 -5.26 1.40 7.44
N SER A 37 -4.80 1.51 8.69
CA SER A 37 -4.12 2.68 9.22
C SER A 37 -2.59 2.52 9.20
N LEU A 38 -1.90 3.56 8.73
CA LEU A 38 -0.44 3.63 8.72
C LEU A 38 0.11 3.76 10.15
N ARG A 39 0.63 2.66 10.70
CA ARG A 39 1.17 2.66 12.06
C ARG A 39 2.68 2.87 12.07
N VAL A 40 3.10 4.09 12.44
CA VAL A 40 4.51 4.45 12.64
C VAL A 40 4.99 3.97 14.02
N SER A 41 5.93 3.03 14.03
CA SER A 41 6.57 2.51 15.24
C SER A 41 7.78 3.34 15.68
N LYS A 42 8.47 4.00 14.75
CA LYS A 42 9.64 4.82 15.03
C LYS A 42 9.80 5.92 13.98
N ARG A 43 10.25 7.08 14.45
CA ARG A 43 10.65 8.26 13.69
C ARG A 43 12.13 8.56 13.96
N SER A 44 12.89 8.98 12.95
CA SER A 44 14.31 9.28 13.07
C SER A 44 14.78 10.14 11.88
N PHE A 45 15.76 11.02 12.09
CA PHE A 45 16.51 11.65 10.98
C PHE A 45 17.82 10.91 10.67
N ASP A 46 18.15 9.89 11.46
CA ASP A 46 19.31 9.03 11.28
C ASP A 46 18.87 7.69 10.67
N TYR A 47 19.38 7.42 9.46
CA TYR A 47 19.11 6.21 8.69
C TYR A 47 19.59 4.95 9.41
N GLU A 48 20.82 4.94 9.94
CA GLU A 48 21.42 3.78 10.58
C GLU A 48 20.67 3.42 11.87
N LEU A 49 20.24 4.43 12.63
CA LEU A 49 19.38 4.25 13.79
C LEU A 49 18.04 3.59 13.40
N ALA A 50 17.39 4.10 12.36
CA ALA A 50 16.09 3.60 11.92
C ALA A 50 16.18 2.18 11.34
N LYS A 51 17.23 1.91 10.56
CA LYS A 51 17.55 0.59 10.00
C LYS A 51 17.82 -0.43 11.09
N SER A 52 18.64 -0.08 12.08
CA SER A 52 18.92 -0.93 13.24
C SER A 52 17.64 -1.25 14.02
N TYR A 53 16.79 -0.25 14.28
CA TYR A 53 15.52 -0.43 14.96
C TYR A 53 14.58 -1.39 14.19
N LYS A 54 14.45 -1.21 12.87
CA LYS A 54 13.65 -2.10 12.01
C LYS A 54 14.14 -3.55 12.10
N SER A 55 15.46 -3.76 12.05
CA SER A 55 16.05 -5.10 12.17
C SER A 55 15.76 -5.75 13.52
N ILE A 56 15.93 -5.01 14.62
CA ILE A 56 15.62 -5.51 15.97
C ILE A 56 14.13 -5.85 16.09
N LYS A 57 13.24 -5.00 15.55
CA LYS A 57 11.80 -5.25 15.60
C LYS A 57 11.39 -6.50 14.85
N ASN A 58 11.91 -6.71 13.65
CA ASN A 58 11.61 -7.91 12.88
C ASN A 58 12.17 -9.19 13.53
N LEU A 59 13.28 -9.10 14.27
CA LEU A 59 13.79 -10.24 15.05
C LEU A 59 12.98 -10.54 16.31
N ALA A 60 12.31 -9.54 16.88
CA ALA A 60 11.59 -9.67 18.14
C ALA A 60 10.14 -10.15 17.99
N HIS A 61 9.60 -10.18 16.76
CA HIS A 61 8.19 -10.46 16.53
C HIS A 61 7.98 -11.48 15.40
N ASP A 62 7.47 -12.65 15.76
CA ASP A 62 7.22 -13.74 14.80
C ASP A 62 6.01 -13.50 13.89
N TYR A 63 5.09 -12.60 14.28
CA TYR A 63 3.83 -12.34 13.58
C TYR A 63 3.62 -10.87 13.22
N THR A 64 4.68 -10.04 13.24
CA THR A 64 4.58 -8.65 12.79
C THR A 64 5.81 -8.25 12.02
N SER A 65 5.62 -7.62 10.86
CA SER A 65 6.71 -7.15 10.01
C SER A 65 6.75 -5.63 10.00
N PHE A 66 7.95 -5.08 9.97
CA PHE A 66 8.21 -3.65 9.89
C PHE A 66 9.05 -3.32 8.66
N ALA A 67 8.74 -2.18 8.05
CA ALA A 67 9.43 -1.64 6.89
C ALA A 67 9.97 -0.24 7.19
N LEU A 68 11.13 0.08 6.62
CA LEU A 68 11.73 1.41 6.69
C LEU A 68 11.29 2.23 5.48
N ARG A 69 10.84 3.47 5.72
CA ARG A 69 10.48 4.45 4.70
C ARG A 69 11.15 5.79 4.98
N ILE A 70 11.27 6.63 3.97
CA ILE A 70 11.62 8.04 4.12
C ILE A 70 10.46 8.90 3.64
N PHE A 71 10.16 9.98 4.36
CA PHE A 71 9.22 10.99 3.89
C PHE A 71 9.95 12.00 3.02
N HIS A 72 9.53 12.10 1.77
CA HIS A 72 10.16 12.94 0.76
C HIS A 72 9.11 13.41 -0.24
N ASP A 73 9.14 14.68 -0.64
CA ASP A 73 8.18 15.27 -1.58
C ASP A 73 6.71 15.03 -1.17
N SER A 74 6.44 15.19 0.13
CA SER A 74 5.12 14.97 0.74
C SER A 74 4.56 13.53 0.60
N LYS A 75 5.42 12.56 0.29
CA LYS A 75 5.06 11.14 0.12
C LYS A 75 6.02 10.24 0.86
N LEU A 76 5.61 8.99 1.10
CA LEU A 76 6.48 7.97 1.64
C LEU A 76 7.25 7.26 0.51
N TRP A 77 8.53 7.02 0.70
CA TRP A 77 9.37 6.32 -0.26
C TRP A 77 10.03 5.12 0.37
N THR A 78 10.23 4.07 -0.41
CA THR A 78 11.22 3.03 -0.08
C THR A 78 12.60 3.66 -0.11
N VAL A 79 13.50 3.10 0.68
CA VAL A 79 14.88 3.57 0.76
C VAL A 79 15.82 2.50 0.23
N ASP A 80 16.86 2.93 -0.48
CA ASP A 80 17.95 2.06 -0.91
C ASP A 80 18.88 1.68 0.26
N PHE A 81 20.00 1.02 -0.05
CA PHE A 81 21.00 0.61 0.94
C PHE A 81 21.78 1.79 1.54
N GLU A 82 21.75 2.97 0.92
CA GLU A 82 22.38 4.22 1.38
C GLU A 82 21.40 5.13 2.14
N GLY A 83 20.10 4.77 2.14
CA GLY A 83 19.05 5.54 2.80
C GLY A 83 18.42 6.63 1.93
N ASN A 84 18.67 6.63 0.61
CA ASN A 84 18.05 7.58 -0.31
C ASN A 84 16.66 7.08 -0.77
N PRO A 85 15.73 7.99 -1.12
CA PRO A 85 14.46 7.61 -1.75
C PRO A 85 14.69 6.83 -3.05
N GLU A 86 14.08 5.66 -3.18
CA GLU A 86 14.25 4.77 -4.34
C GLU A 86 12.96 4.67 -5.16
N SER A 87 11.86 4.22 -4.53
CA SER A 87 10.57 4.06 -5.19
C SER A 87 9.43 4.49 -4.28
N LEU A 88 8.27 4.82 -4.87
CA LEU A 88 7.13 5.27 -4.10
C LEU A 88 6.61 4.12 -3.22
N SER A 89 6.41 4.39 -1.93
CA SER A 89 5.96 3.38 -0.98
C SER A 89 4.55 2.90 -1.34
N LYS A 90 4.33 1.58 -1.27
CA LYS A 90 2.98 0.99 -1.30
C LYS A 90 2.17 1.28 -0.04
N GLN A 91 2.78 1.86 0.99
CA GLN A 91 2.11 2.31 2.21
C GLN A 91 2.17 3.84 2.23
N GLN A 92 1.04 4.48 1.98
CA GLN A 92 0.87 5.93 1.89
C GLN A 92 -0.34 6.35 2.71
N ASP A 93 -0.26 7.55 3.28
CA ASP A 93 -1.37 8.16 4.00
C ASP A 93 -2.10 9.10 3.04
N TRP A 94 -3.18 8.60 2.44
CA TRP A 94 -3.87 9.30 1.36
C TRP A 94 -4.91 10.27 1.90
N LYS A 95 -4.80 11.54 1.51
CA LYS A 95 -5.83 12.54 1.77
C LYS A 95 -6.87 12.51 0.65
N ILE A 96 -8.02 11.92 0.95
CA ILE A 96 -9.17 11.84 0.02
C ILE A 96 -9.99 13.13 0.11
N ALA A 97 -10.37 13.70 -1.04
CA ALA A 97 -11.18 14.90 -1.06
C ALA A 97 -12.60 14.63 -0.53
N GLU A 98 -13.13 15.53 0.31
CA GLU A 98 -14.41 15.36 1.00
C GLU A 98 -15.59 15.05 0.05
N LYS A 99 -15.55 15.56 -1.19
CA LYS A 99 -16.57 15.34 -2.21
C LYS A 99 -16.84 13.87 -2.53
N TYR A 100 -15.87 12.98 -2.34
CA TYR A 100 -16.01 11.56 -2.65
C TYR A 100 -16.62 10.73 -1.52
N PHE A 101 -16.81 11.33 -0.34
CA PHE A 101 -17.54 10.69 0.76
C PHE A 101 -19.05 10.96 0.70
N GLN A 102 -19.49 11.83 -0.21
CA GLN A 102 -20.91 12.13 -0.38
C GLN A 102 -21.56 11.10 -1.32
N PRO A 103 -22.74 10.57 -0.97
CA PRO A 103 -23.48 9.69 -1.86
C PRO A 103 -23.85 10.44 -3.15
N CYS A 104 -23.36 9.99 -4.29
CA CYS A 104 -23.69 10.55 -5.61
C CYS A 104 -24.44 9.58 -6.51
N CYS A 105 -24.84 8.40 -5.99
CA CYS A 105 -25.59 7.41 -6.74
C CYS A 105 -26.96 7.95 -7.16
N THR A 106 -27.22 7.97 -8.47
CA THR A 106 -28.54 8.26 -9.06
C THR A 106 -28.97 7.06 -9.90
N ASN A 107 -30.20 7.01 -10.40
CA ASN A 107 -30.71 5.84 -11.12
C ASN A 107 -29.85 5.42 -12.33
N ASP A 108 -29.11 6.35 -12.93
CA ASP A 108 -28.32 6.12 -14.15
C ASP A 108 -26.79 6.21 -13.91
N VAL A 109 -26.38 6.44 -12.66
CA VAL A 109 -24.98 6.63 -12.28
C VAL A 109 -24.70 5.93 -10.96
N GLU A 110 -23.87 4.89 -11.02
CA GLU A 110 -23.30 4.23 -9.85
C GLU A 110 -21.89 4.75 -9.61
N CYS A 111 -21.54 5.01 -8.36
CA CYS A 111 -20.23 5.54 -7.99
C CYS A 111 -19.73 4.87 -6.73
N GLU A 112 -18.44 4.55 -6.69
CA GLU A 112 -17.84 3.87 -5.55
C GLU A 112 -16.41 4.35 -5.29
N LEU A 113 -16.08 4.53 -4.01
CA LEU A 113 -14.71 4.72 -3.56
C LEU A 113 -14.04 3.37 -3.40
N ASN A 114 -13.09 3.08 -4.28
CA ASN A 114 -12.35 1.85 -4.34
C ASN A 114 -10.92 2.04 -3.81
N VAL A 115 -10.28 0.93 -3.44
CA VAL A 115 -8.90 0.94 -2.91
C VAL A 115 -8.08 -0.13 -3.61
N CYS A 116 -6.97 0.27 -4.25
CA CYS A 116 -6.00 -0.64 -4.82
C CYS A 116 -5.35 -1.48 -3.72
N GLN A 117 -4.80 -2.66 -4.04
CA GLN A 117 -4.06 -3.49 -3.08
C GLN A 117 -2.86 -2.76 -2.43
N CYS A 118 -2.30 -1.75 -3.09
CA CYS A 118 -1.28 -0.86 -2.51
C CYS A 118 -1.86 0.31 -1.69
N SER A 119 -3.11 0.16 -1.23
CA SER A 119 -3.85 1.17 -0.47
C SER A 119 -4.18 2.46 -1.22
N TYR A 120 -3.83 2.61 -2.51
CA TYR A 120 -4.17 3.80 -3.29
C TYR A 120 -5.69 3.91 -3.49
N PRO A 121 -6.35 4.96 -2.99
CA PRO A 121 -7.77 5.13 -3.17
C PRO A 121 -8.04 5.72 -4.55
N TYR A 122 -9.07 5.22 -5.21
CA TYR A 122 -9.53 5.72 -6.49
C TYR A 122 -11.05 5.72 -6.53
N PHE A 123 -11.62 6.55 -7.39
CA PHE A 123 -13.06 6.66 -7.53
C PHE A 123 -13.50 6.03 -8.85
N SER A 124 -14.49 5.16 -8.81
CA SER A 124 -15.13 4.59 -10.00
C SER A 124 -16.48 5.25 -10.22
N THR A 125 -16.83 5.46 -11.49
CA THR A 125 -18.13 5.95 -11.92
C THR A 125 -18.60 5.13 -13.10
N LEU A 126 -19.68 4.39 -12.92
CA LEU A 126 -20.36 3.64 -13.97
C LEU A 126 -21.54 4.48 -14.45
N ARG A 127 -21.54 4.82 -15.73
CA ARG A 127 -22.65 5.55 -16.36
C ARG A 127 -23.40 4.65 -17.33
N ILE A 128 -24.71 4.69 -17.20
CA ILE A 128 -25.64 3.96 -18.03
C ILE A 128 -26.31 4.95 -18.97
N ASN A 129 -26.17 4.75 -20.27
CA ASN A 129 -26.88 5.50 -21.30
C ASN A 129 -27.88 4.57 -22.00
N ILE A 130 -29.15 4.98 -22.01
CA ILE A 130 -30.19 4.37 -22.82
C ILE A 130 -30.42 5.30 -24.01
N SER A 131 -30.12 4.82 -25.21
CA SER A 131 -30.39 5.55 -26.45
C SER A 131 -31.90 5.65 -26.72
N ASP A 132 -32.31 6.61 -27.56
CA ASP A 132 -33.70 6.78 -27.98
C ASP A 132 -34.27 5.54 -28.72
N THR A 133 -33.40 4.65 -29.20
CA THR A 133 -33.74 3.37 -29.84
C THR A 133 -33.87 2.20 -28.85
N GLY A 134 -33.60 2.44 -27.56
CA GLY A 134 -33.64 1.42 -26.50
C GLY A 134 -32.35 0.59 -26.39
N GLU A 135 -31.29 0.92 -27.11
CA GLU A 135 -29.97 0.30 -26.92
C GLU A 135 -29.32 0.85 -25.64
N TYR A 136 -28.81 -0.06 -24.81
CA TYR A 136 -28.08 0.24 -23.58
C TYR A 136 -26.58 0.28 -23.86
N SER A 137 -25.90 1.31 -23.35
CA SER A 137 -24.43 1.36 -23.30
C SER A 137 -23.98 1.80 -21.92
N SER A 138 -22.98 1.12 -21.36
CA SER A 138 -22.33 1.54 -20.13
C SER A 138 -20.87 1.87 -20.38
N TYR A 139 -20.33 2.82 -19.62
CA TYR A 139 -18.89 3.06 -19.59
C TYR A 139 -18.43 3.33 -18.17
N LEU A 140 -17.30 2.70 -17.81
CA LEU A 140 -16.62 2.89 -16.54
C LEU A 140 -15.60 4.02 -16.68
N ARG A 141 -15.62 4.95 -15.72
CA ARG A 141 -14.62 5.99 -15.60
C ARG A 141 -13.95 5.89 -14.24
N LEU A 142 -12.62 5.79 -14.24
CA LEU A 142 -11.80 5.75 -13.03
C LEU A 142 -11.04 7.07 -12.89
N GLU A 143 -11.04 7.62 -11.67
CA GLU A 143 -10.47 8.93 -11.38
C GLU A 143 -9.70 8.90 -10.06
N THR A 144 -8.70 9.76 -9.92
CA THR A 144 -8.05 9.99 -8.62
C THR A 144 -9.02 10.68 -7.67
N CYS A 145 -9.00 10.26 -6.41
CA CYS A 145 -9.83 10.87 -5.37
C CYS A 145 -9.04 11.70 -4.36
N LEU A 146 -7.75 11.91 -4.61
CA LEU A 146 -6.86 12.66 -3.74
C LEU A 146 -7.14 14.16 -3.82
N VAL A 147 -6.94 14.88 -2.71
CA VAL A 147 -7.10 16.35 -2.62
C VAL A 147 -6.27 17.07 -3.68
N ASP A 148 -5.05 16.60 -3.92
CA ASP A 148 -4.06 17.32 -4.75
C ASP A 148 -3.98 16.81 -6.20
N ASP A 149 -4.69 15.72 -6.56
CA ASP A 149 -4.60 15.09 -7.89
C ASP A 149 -5.83 15.38 -8.79
N ASN A 150 -6.65 16.36 -8.40
CA ASN A 150 -7.65 17.04 -9.24
C ASN A 150 -8.54 16.16 -10.13
N SER A 151 -9.01 15.00 -9.65
CA SER A 151 -9.89 14.10 -10.43
C SER A 151 -9.28 13.66 -11.77
N ARG A 152 -7.96 13.50 -11.82
CA ARG A 152 -7.26 12.99 -13.00
C ARG A 152 -7.79 11.60 -13.35
N GLN A 153 -8.14 11.38 -14.61
CA GLN A 153 -8.54 10.07 -15.10
C GLN A 153 -7.35 9.11 -15.07
N ILE A 154 -7.59 7.88 -14.64
CA ILE A 154 -6.56 6.84 -14.51
C ILE A 154 -7.08 5.51 -15.07
N ASP A 155 -6.16 4.68 -15.52
CA ASP A 155 -6.38 3.28 -15.94
C ASP A 155 -5.45 2.33 -15.16
N HIS A 156 -4.30 2.83 -14.72
CA HIS A 156 -3.35 2.17 -13.82
C HIS A 156 -3.25 2.94 -12.50
N CYS A 157 -2.97 2.20 -11.43
CA CYS A 157 -2.76 2.75 -10.11
C CYS A 157 -1.56 3.70 -10.14
N PRO A 158 -1.72 5.00 -9.85
CA PRO A 158 -0.59 5.95 -9.84
C PRO A 158 0.51 5.62 -8.84
N ASN A 159 0.21 4.82 -7.82
CA ASN A 159 1.18 4.40 -6.81
C ASN A 159 1.99 3.15 -7.19
N CYS A 160 1.35 2.05 -7.58
CA CYS A 160 2.03 0.78 -7.88
C CYS A 160 2.03 0.38 -9.36
N ASN A 161 1.43 1.20 -10.22
CA ASN A 161 1.29 0.98 -11.66
C ASN A 161 0.55 -0.31 -12.08
N CYS A 162 -0.11 -1.00 -11.14
CA CYS A 162 -0.99 -2.13 -11.48
C CYS A 162 -2.21 -1.61 -12.23
N ALA A 163 -2.68 -2.36 -13.22
CA ALA A 163 -3.91 -2.04 -13.93
C ALA A 163 -5.10 -2.03 -12.93
N LEU A 164 -5.98 -1.03 -13.04
CA LEU A 164 -7.16 -0.87 -12.16
C LEU A 164 -8.42 -1.50 -12.76
N ILE A 165 -8.25 -2.53 -13.59
CA ILE A 165 -9.35 -3.12 -14.35
C ILE A 165 -10.34 -3.74 -13.37
N VAL A 166 -11.58 -3.26 -13.43
CA VAL A 166 -12.76 -4.00 -12.99
C VAL A 166 -13.30 -4.57 -14.29
N GLU A 167 -12.85 -5.77 -14.67
CA GLU A 167 -13.41 -6.45 -15.84
C GLU A 167 -14.88 -6.73 -15.49
N PHE A 168 -15.79 -6.00 -16.13
CA PHE A 168 -17.19 -6.40 -16.22
C PHE A 168 -17.27 -7.44 -17.34
N ASP A 169 -16.53 -8.53 -17.21
CA ASP A 169 -16.58 -9.61 -18.19
C ASP A 169 -17.51 -10.68 -17.63
N GLU A 170 -18.63 -10.88 -18.31
CA GLU A 170 -19.61 -11.95 -18.06
C GLU A 170 -19.03 -13.36 -18.37
N ASP A 171 -17.72 -13.48 -18.59
CA ASP A 171 -17.02 -14.71 -18.92
C ASP A 171 -15.87 -14.97 -17.93
N GLU A 172 -16.21 -15.45 -16.72
CA GLU A 172 -15.28 -16.04 -15.74
C GLU A 172 -14.63 -17.33 -16.30
N ASP A 173 -13.76 -17.26 -17.31
CA ASP A 173 -13.04 -18.46 -17.78
C ASP A 173 -11.68 -18.12 -18.45
N GLU A 174 -10.83 -17.30 -17.84
CA GLU A 174 -9.36 -17.36 -18.00
C GLU A 174 -8.66 -16.45 -16.99
N LEU A 175 -8.61 -16.90 -15.73
CA LEU A 175 -7.70 -16.34 -14.72
C LEU A 175 -6.26 -16.65 -15.16
N ASP A 176 -5.59 -15.68 -15.80
CA ASP A 176 -4.15 -15.71 -15.92
C ASP A 176 -3.56 -15.60 -14.50
N ASP A 177 -2.99 -16.71 -14.03
CA ASP A 177 -2.21 -16.84 -12.81
C ASP A 177 -0.91 -16.00 -12.91
N GLU A 178 -1.01 -14.67 -13.00
CA GLU A 178 0.13 -13.79 -12.70
C GLU A 178 0.42 -13.92 -11.20
N GLU A 179 1.36 -14.81 -10.92
CA GLU A 179 1.84 -15.28 -9.63
C GLU A 179 2.03 -14.12 -8.64
N SER A 180 0.96 -13.82 -7.90
CA SER A 180 1.00 -12.78 -6.87
C SER A 180 2.01 -13.21 -5.81
N THR A 181 3.06 -12.42 -5.63
CA THR A 181 4.05 -12.64 -4.57
C THR A 181 3.31 -12.90 -3.26
N PRO A 182 3.52 -14.05 -2.59
CA PRO A 182 2.83 -14.39 -1.36
C PRO A 182 2.89 -13.25 -0.37
N VAL A 183 1.79 -12.99 0.33
CA VAL A 183 1.63 -11.81 1.20
C VAL A 183 2.75 -11.71 2.25
N ALA A 184 3.29 -12.84 2.70
CA ALA A 184 4.41 -12.90 3.65
C ALA A 184 5.76 -12.40 3.08
N CYS A 185 5.92 -12.42 1.75
CA CYS A 185 7.15 -12.08 1.05
C CYS A 185 7.20 -10.64 0.51
N ILE A 186 6.12 -9.88 0.64
CA ILE A 186 6.04 -8.51 0.13
C ILE A 186 7.00 -7.61 0.92
N GLY A 187 8.04 -7.09 0.26
CA GLY A 187 9.04 -6.18 0.84
C GLY A 187 10.21 -6.89 1.53
N TYR A 188 10.41 -8.18 1.29
CA TYR A 188 11.60 -8.92 1.68
C TYR A 188 12.53 -9.16 0.47
N ASP A 189 13.80 -8.79 0.60
CA ASP A 189 14.80 -8.89 -0.48
C ASP A 189 15.21 -10.33 -0.82
N ASN A 190 14.80 -11.30 0.00
CA ASN A 190 15.19 -12.72 -0.12
C ASN A 190 14.11 -13.62 -0.74
N TYR A 191 13.01 -13.04 -1.26
CA TYR A 191 12.01 -13.82 -1.99
C TYR A 191 12.47 -14.06 -3.42
N HIS A 192 12.52 -15.33 -3.82
CA HIS A 192 13.05 -15.73 -5.12
C HIS A 192 11.96 -16.11 -6.15
N GLY A 193 10.69 -16.28 -5.72
CA GLY A 193 9.57 -16.52 -6.63
C GLY A 193 9.71 -17.73 -7.55
N GLN A 194 10.46 -18.76 -7.14
CA GLN A 194 10.66 -19.97 -7.92
C GLN A 194 10.14 -21.20 -7.19
N TYR A 195 9.60 -22.14 -7.95
CA TYR A 195 9.23 -23.47 -7.46
C TYR A 195 10.44 -24.40 -7.46
N TYR A 196 10.68 -25.05 -6.32
CA TYR A 196 11.72 -26.06 -6.15
C TYR A 196 11.06 -27.41 -5.91
N GLY A 197 11.24 -28.34 -6.86
CA GLY A 197 10.65 -29.68 -6.76
C GLY A 197 9.12 -29.67 -6.65
N GLY A 198 8.46 -28.69 -7.28
CA GLY A 198 6.99 -28.54 -7.24
C GLY A 198 6.46 -27.78 -6.01
N ASN A 199 7.32 -27.33 -5.09
CA ASN A 199 6.91 -26.53 -3.94
C ASN A 199 7.38 -25.08 -4.09
N MET A 200 6.48 -24.12 -3.85
CA MET A 200 6.83 -22.69 -3.74
C MET A 200 7.42 -22.44 -2.36
N LEU A 201 8.65 -21.93 -2.29
CA LEU A 201 9.30 -21.61 -1.02
C LEU A 201 9.00 -20.16 -0.62
N VAL A 202 8.30 -20.00 0.50
CA VAL A 202 7.87 -18.70 1.04
C VAL A 202 8.59 -18.48 2.37
N CYS A 203 9.60 -17.60 2.37
CA CYS A 203 10.43 -17.17 3.52
C CYS A 203 11.14 -18.30 4.30
N GLY A 204 12.48 -18.34 4.18
CA GLY A 204 13.36 -19.19 4.99
C GLY A 204 14.50 -19.79 4.17
N ILE A 205 15.26 -18.96 3.46
CA ILE A 205 16.42 -19.42 2.69
C ILE A 205 17.66 -18.74 3.28
N HIS A 206 18.69 -19.54 3.57
CA HIS A 206 20.04 -19.00 3.70
C HIS A 206 20.44 -18.31 2.40
N ALA A 207 20.58 -16.98 2.40
CA ALA A 207 20.77 -16.16 1.20
C ALA A 207 21.97 -16.56 0.31
N TYR A 208 22.91 -17.37 0.83
CA TYR A 208 24.08 -17.89 0.10
C TYR A 208 24.05 -19.40 -0.13
N GLY A 209 22.89 -20.04 0.10
CA GLY A 209 22.74 -21.49 0.11
C GLY A 209 23.40 -22.15 1.33
N TRP A 210 23.14 -23.45 1.47
CA TRP A 210 23.75 -24.31 2.49
C TRP A 210 24.48 -25.46 1.78
N ASN A 211 25.77 -25.63 2.07
CA ASN A 211 26.62 -26.65 1.44
C ASN A 211 26.82 -27.90 2.32
N GLY A 212 26.11 -28.02 3.44
CA GLY A 212 26.17 -29.20 4.31
C GLY A 212 25.19 -30.28 3.88
N GLU A 213 25.37 -31.51 4.39
CA GLU A 213 24.52 -32.66 4.04
C GLU A 213 23.07 -32.54 4.51
N ASN A 214 22.79 -31.79 5.60
CA ASN A 214 21.45 -31.58 6.14
C ASN A 214 21.07 -30.11 6.05
N CYS A 215 20.06 -29.76 5.24
CA CYS A 215 19.57 -28.40 5.11
C CYS A 215 18.81 -27.97 6.38
N PRO A 216 19.21 -26.88 7.07
CA PRO A 216 18.52 -26.42 8.28
C PRO A 216 17.12 -25.85 8.00
N ASP A 217 16.82 -25.52 6.73
CA ASP A 217 15.53 -24.98 6.30
C ASP A 217 14.47 -26.09 6.08
N TYR A 218 14.88 -27.37 6.11
CA TYR A 218 13.99 -28.55 6.07
C TYR A 218 14.00 -29.24 7.44
N GLN A 219 12.94 -29.01 8.24
CA GLN A 219 12.59 -29.86 9.39
C GLN A 219 11.28 -30.61 9.12
#